data_AF-S9Q2H5-F1
#
_entry.id   AF-S9Q2H5-F1
#
_cell.length_a   1.000
_cell.length_b   1.000
_cell.length_c   1.000
_cell.angle_alpha   90.00
_cell.angle_beta   90.00
_cell.angle_gamma   90.00
#
_symmetry.space_group_name_H-M   'P 1'
#
loop_
_entity.id
_entity.type
_entity.pdbx_description
1 polymer ?
#
loop_
_entity_poly.entity_id
_entity_poly.type
_entity_poly.pdbx_seq_one_letter_code
_entity_poly.pdbx_strand_id
1 'polypeptide(L)'
;MTSCVDTVNYMLQHPAGIDKIAALIVNVARLNPLAGKANGELVSMLNEFRCILRIPGLYKLLVNFDREGSLESHLSNAINMCYYITEGLAFLGSKQIISMSKSKEDQLSLISCRCWLLDTLLTIYQLLKKVRNTHDKQDQWDLAANVVSLPLCLHWSTGSGLGLSKQQIGALGLFSTVVQVRKLLRALHEKKQQ
;
A
#
# COMPACT_ATOMS: atom_id res chain seq x y z
N MET A 1 25.77 19.52 1.58
CA MET A 1 24.48 19.73 2.29
C MET A 1 23.24 19.53 1.39
N THR A 2 23.42 19.17 0.11
CA THR A 2 22.37 18.89 -0.89
C THR A 2 21.59 17.59 -0.70
N SER A 3 22.09 16.64 0.11
CA SER A 3 21.55 15.27 0.17
C SER A 3 20.12 15.12 0.71
N CYS A 4 19.61 15.99 1.59
CA CYS A 4 18.30 15.78 2.20
C CYS A 4 17.17 16.23 1.27
N VAL A 5 17.31 17.42 0.67
CA VAL A 5 16.35 17.99 -0.28
C VAL A 5 16.23 17.12 -1.52
N ASP A 6 17.33 16.60 -2.05
CA ASP A 6 17.30 15.70 -3.22
C ASP A 6 16.63 14.35 -2.91
N THR A 7 16.84 13.84 -1.69
CA THR A 7 16.19 12.59 -1.25
C THR A 7 14.68 12.80 -1.06
N VAL A 8 14.27 13.92 -0.44
CA VAL A 8 12.85 14.27 -0.27
C VAL A 8 12.19 14.52 -1.62
N ASN A 9 12.83 15.25 -2.53
CA ASN A 9 12.31 15.48 -3.88
C ASN A 9 12.15 14.18 -4.66
N TYR A 10 13.11 13.26 -4.56
CA TYR A 10 12.99 11.95 -5.19
C TYR A 10 11.88 11.11 -4.57
N MET A 11 11.73 11.13 -3.23
CA MET A 11 10.62 10.46 -2.56
C MET A 11 9.26 11.06 -2.96
N LEU A 12 9.18 12.39 -3.15
CA LEU A 12 7.97 13.07 -3.64
C LEU A 12 7.66 12.70 -5.10
N GLN A 13 8.68 12.48 -5.93
CA GLN A 13 8.53 11.95 -7.29
C GLN A 13 8.11 10.47 -7.30
N HIS A 14 8.31 9.75 -6.21
CA HIS A 14 7.92 8.35 -5.99
C HIS A 14 6.92 8.24 -4.84
N PRO A 15 5.66 8.70 -5.02
CA PRO A 15 4.65 8.74 -3.95
C PRO A 15 4.44 7.40 -3.26
N ALA A 16 4.70 6.28 -3.96
CA ALA A 16 4.72 4.95 -3.39
C ALA A 16 5.75 4.78 -2.25
N GLY A 17 6.92 5.42 -2.32
CA GLY A 17 7.95 5.39 -1.29
C GLY A 17 7.55 6.14 -0.01
N ILE A 18 6.92 7.30 -0.15
CA ILE A 18 6.39 8.07 0.99
C ILE A 18 5.24 7.29 1.66
N ASP A 19 4.37 6.65 0.87
CA ASP A 19 3.34 5.74 1.40
C ASP A 19 3.94 4.65 2.29
N LYS A 20 5.10 4.07 1.91
CA LYS A 20 5.74 3.01 2.71
C LYS A 20 6.29 3.51 4.04
N ILE A 21 6.82 4.73 4.07
CA ILE A 21 7.30 5.36 5.31
C ILE A 21 6.11 5.67 6.23
N ALA A 22 5.03 6.23 5.69
CA ALA A 22 3.81 6.47 6.47
C ALA A 22 3.22 5.15 7.00
N ALA A 23 3.18 4.10 6.18
CA ALA A 23 2.73 2.78 6.58
C ALA A 23 3.61 2.16 7.67
N LEU A 24 4.94 2.35 7.61
CA LEU A 24 5.88 1.91 8.64
C LEU A 24 5.51 2.55 9.99
N ILE A 25 5.33 3.87 10.02
CA ILE A 25 4.98 4.60 11.25
C ILE A 25 3.62 4.15 11.80
N VAL A 26 2.62 3.95 10.93
CA VAL A 26 1.31 3.42 11.31
C VAL A 26 1.42 2.05 11.99
N ASN A 27 2.21 1.14 11.42
CA ASN A 27 2.35 -0.22 11.95
C ASN A 27 3.14 -0.26 13.26
N VAL A 28 4.18 0.58 13.41
CA VAL A 28 4.88 0.77 14.68
C VAL A 28 3.95 1.32 15.75
N ALA A 29 3.13 2.33 15.42
CA ALA A 29 2.17 2.90 16.37
C ALA A 29 1.13 1.86 16.83
N ARG A 30 0.69 0.97 15.95
CA ARG A 30 -0.24 -0.14 16.26
C ARG A 30 0.34 -1.21 17.21
N LEU A 31 1.67 -1.33 17.27
CA LEU A 31 2.36 -2.29 18.13
C LEU A 31 2.58 -1.78 19.55
N ASN A 32 2.42 -0.49 19.81
CA ASN A 32 2.60 0.07 21.15
C ASN A 32 1.31 -0.09 21.97
N PRO A 33 1.27 -0.97 23.01
CA PRO A 33 0.07 -1.19 23.82
C PRO A 33 -0.24 -0.02 24.76
N LEU A 34 0.72 0.88 25.01
CA LEU A 34 0.58 2.08 25.83
C LEU A 34 0.19 3.31 24.99
N ALA A 35 -0.06 3.10 23.70
CA ALA A 35 -0.47 4.12 22.75
C ALA A 35 -1.79 4.78 23.18
N GLY A 36 -1.71 5.98 23.75
CA GLY A 36 -2.86 6.81 24.07
C GLY A 36 -3.53 7.42 22.83
N LYS A 37 -4.44 8.38 23.07
CA LYS A 37 -5.22 9.09 22.04
C LYS A 37 -4.37 9.69 20.92
N ALA A 38 -3.20 10.24 21.24
CA ALA A 38 -2.28 10.86 20.28
C ALA A 38 -1.80 9.89 19.17
N ASN A 39 -1.56 8.62 19.49
CA ASN A 39 -1.20 7.62 18.48
C ASN A 39 -2.38 7.27 17.57
N GLY A 40 -3.60 7.28 18.11
CA GLY A 40 -4.82 7.10 17.32
C GLY A 40 -4.99 8.22 16.29
N GLU A 41 -4.79 9.47 16.71
CA GLU A 41 -4.85 10.66 15.84
C GLU A 41 -3.75 10.63 14.77
N LEU A 42 -2.50 10.31 15.16
CA LEU A 42 -1.38 10.13 14.23
C LEU A 42 -1.68 9.04 13.18
N VAL A 43 -2.17 7.88 13.61
CA VAL A 43 -2.53 6.78 12.71
C VAL A 43 -3.66 7.19 11.76
N SER A 44 -4.66 7.92 12.24
CA SER A 44 -5.73 8.46 11.40
C SER A 44 -5.15 9.40 10.34
N MET A 45 -4.42 10.42 10.76
CA MET A 45 -3.79 11.41 9.89
C MET A 45 -2.89 10.76 8.83
N LEU A 46 -2.07 9.79 9.22
CA LEU A 46 -1.19 9.09 8.29
C LEU A 46 -1.95 8.22 7.28
N ASN A 47 -3.05 7.57 7.68
CA ASN A 47 -3.87 6.84 6.72
C ASN A 47 -4.58 7.77 5.73
N GLU A 48 -5.05 8.93 6.18
CA GLU A 48 -5.62 9.96 5.30
C GLU A 48 -4.59 10.49 4.31
N PHE A 49 -3.38 10.79 4.80
CA PHE A 49 -2.26 11.19 3.97
C PHE A 49 -1.94 10.14 2.90
N ARG A 50 -1.93 8.85 3.26
CA ARG A 50 -1.75 7.73 2.32
C ARG A 50 -2.86 7.67 1.27
N CYS A 51 -4.12 7.94 1.64
CA CYS A 51 -5.22 8.06 0.66
C CYS A 51 -4.93 9.16 -0.37
N ILE A 52 -4.45 10.32 0.07
CA ILE A 52 -4.12 11.43 -0.84
C ILE A 52 -2.98 11.04 -1.79
N LEU A 53 -1.94 10.33 -1.30
CA LEU A 53 -0.81 9.88 -2.12
C LEU A 53 -1.20 8.91 -3.25
N ARG A 54 -2.39 8.31 -3.19
CA ARG A 54 -2.90 7.44 -4.26
C ARG A 54 -3.37 8.22 -5.49
N ILE A 55 -3.68 9.52 -5.37
CA ILE A 55 -4.09 10.36 -6.51
C ILE A 55 -2.95 10.45 -7.55
N PRO A 56 -1.71 10.83 -7.19
CA PRO A 56 -0.57 10.72 -8.09
C PRO A 56 -0.34 9.30 -8.66
N GLY A 57 -0.61 8.26 -7.86
CA GLY A 57 -0.53 6.87 -8.29
C GLY A 57 -1.53 6.54 -9.40
N LEU A 58 -2.79 6.95 -9.22
CA LEU A 58 -3.85 6.81 -10.22
C LEU A 58 -3.51 7.56 -11.52
N TYR A 59 -3.03 8.80 -11.40
CA TYR A 59 -2.58 9.57 -12.56
C TYR A 59 -1.48 8.85 -13.34
N LYS A 60 -0.47 8.30 -12.65
CA LYS A 60 0.59 7.52 -13.30
C LYS A 60 0.08 6.26 -13.99
N LEU A 61 -0.89 5.55 -13.41
CA LEU A 61 -1.50 4.37 -14.04
C LEU A 61 -2.25 4.74 -15.32
N LEU A 62 -2.94 5.88 -15.33
CA LEU A 62 -3.68 6.35 -16.51
C LEU A 62 -2.75 6.83 -17.63
N VAL A 63 -1.72 7.62 -17.29
CA VAL A 63 -0.79 8.19 -18.29
C VAL A 63 0.14 7.14 -18.87
N ASN A 64 0.65 6.24 -18.03
CA ASN A 64 1.56 5.18 -18.46
C ASN A 64 0.83 3.88 -18.81
N PHE A 65 -0.45 3.96 -19.15
CA PHE A 65 -1.22 2.79 -19.55
C PHE A 65 -0.67 2.26 -20.88
N ASP A 66 0.14 1.23 -20.80
CA ASP A 66 0.71 0.56 -21.96
C ASP A 66 -0.31 -0.38 -22.58
N ARG A 67 -0.75 -0.06 -23.81
CA ARG A 67 -1.72 -0.86 -24.56
C ARG A 67 -1.13 -2.16 -25.09
N GLU A 68 0.19 -2.25 -25.23
CA GLU A 68 0.89 -3.43 -25.73
C GLU A 68 1.38 -4.34 -24.58
N GLY A 69 1.09 -3.95 -23.33
CA GLY A 69 1.43 -4.72 -22.14
C GLY A 69 0.84 -6.12 -22.11
N SER A 70 1.42 -6.98 -21.26
CA SER A 70 0.88 -8.32 -21.03
C SER A 70 -0.49 -8.29 -20.34
N LEU A 71 -1.28 -9.36 -20.51
CA LEU A 71 -2.56 -9.52 -19.81
C LEU A 71 -2.43 -9.33 -18.29
N GLU A 72 -1.36 -9.85 -17.71
CA GLU A 72 -1.08 -9.72 -16.27
C GLU A 72 -0.87 -8.25 -15.86
N SER A 73 -0.20 -7.45 -16.70
CA SER A 73 0.00 -6.01 -16.50
C SER A 73 -1.31 -5.25 -16.60
N HIS A 74 -2.14 -5.55 -17.62
CA HIS A 74 -3.46 -4.94 -17.76
C HIS A 74 -4.38 -5.25 -16.58
N LEU A 75 -4.37 -6.50 -16.12
CA LEU A 75 -5.16 -6.92 -14.96
C LEU A 75 -4.70 -6.21 -13.69
N SER A 76 -3.39 -6.13 -13.44
CA SER A 76 -2.83 -5.39 -12.30
C SER A 76 -3.22 -3.90 -12.36
N ASN A 77 -3.11 -3.27 -13.53
CA ASN A 77 -3.50 -1.87 -13.71
C ASN A 77 -5.00 -1.66 -13.45
N ALA A 78 -5.86 -2.54 -13.98
CA ALA A 78 -7.31 -2.46 -13.78
C ALA A 78 -7.68 -2.60 -12.30
N ILE A 79 -7.11 -3.59 -11.61
CA ILE A 79 -7.34 -3.79 -10.17
C ILE A 79 -6.89 -2.56 -9.36
N ASN A 80 -5.70 -2.03 -9.65
CA ASN A 80 -5.17 -0.86 -8.94
C ASN A 80 -5.97 0.42 -9.23
N MET A 81 -6.47 0.61 -10.45
CA MET A 81 -7.38 1.72 -10.75
C MET A 81 -8.68 1.61 -9.96
N CYS A 82 -9.32 0.43 -9.95
CA CYS A 82 -10.52 0.19 -9.15
C CYS A 82 -10.25 0.44 -7.66
N TYR A 83 -9.11 -0.05 -7.16
CA TYR A 83 -8.68 0.17 -5.77
C TYR A 83 -8.60 1.67 -5.43
N TYR A 84 -7.82 2.45 -6.20
CA TYR A 84 -7.62 3.87 -5.92
C TYR A 84 -8.90 4.70 -6.06
N ILE A 85 -9.75 4.40 -7.04
CA ILE A 85 -11.02 5.11 -7.24
C ILE A 85 -11.96 4.83 -6.07
N THR A 86 -12.18 3.56 -5.74
CA THR A 86 -13.15 3.17 -4.70
C THR A 86 -12.72 3.63 -3.32
N GLU A 87 -11.44 3.52 -2.99
CA GLU A 87 -10.90 4.02 -1.72
C GLU A 87 -10.93 5.55 -1.66
N GLY A 88 -10.60 6.23 -2.76
CA GLY A 88 -10.68 7.69 -2.85
C GLY A 88 -12.09 8.20 -2.66
N LEU A 89 -13.09 7.57 -3.30
CA LEU A 89 -14.50 7.94 -3.13
C LEU A 89 -15.00 7.67 -1.71
N ALA A 90 -14.64 6.53 -1.11
CA ALA A 90 -14.96 6.25 0.29
C ALA A 90 -14.35 7.30 1.24
N PHE A 91 -13.08 7.66 1.01
CA PHE A 91 -12.40 8.70 1.78
C PHE A 91 -13.11 10.06 1.65
N LEU A 92 -13.43 10.51 0.43
CA LEU A 92 -14.14 11.77 0.20
C LEU A 92 -15.54 11.79 0.83
N GLY A 93 -16.26 10.66 0.79
CA GLY A 93 -17.53 10.46 1.49
C GLY A 93 -17.38 10.61 3.01
N SER A 94 -16.37 9.96 3.60
CA SER A 94 -16.09 10.03 5.05
C SER A 94 -15.75 11.46 5.54
N LYS A 95 -15.22 12.30 4.64
CA LYS A 95 -14.91 13.72 4.90
C LYS A 95 -16.06 14.66 4.57
N GLN A 96 -17.22 14.12 4.16
CA GLN A 96 -18.40 14.88 3.76
C GLN A 96 -18.12 15.88 2.62
N ILE A 97 -17.08 15.62 1.82
CA ILE A 97 -16.77 16.42 0.62
C ILE A 97 -17.76 16.07 -0.49
N ILE A 98 -18.11 14.78 -0.60
CA ILE A 98 -19.15 14.27 -1.48
C ILE A 98 -20.29 13.73 -0.61
N SER A 99 -21.52 14.19 -0.87
CA SER A 99 -22.69 13.67 -0.17
C SER A 99 -22.92 12.20 -0.53
N MET A 100 -22.80 11.32 0.46
CA MET A 100 -22.91 9.88 0.30
C MET A 100 -23.51 9.27 1.55
N SER A 101 -24.38 8.27 1.39
CA SER A 101 -24.89 7.53 2.54
C SER A 101 -23.80 6.64 3.14
N LYS A 102 -23.83 6.44 4.46
CA LYS A 102 -22.83 5.62 5.16
C LYS A 102 -22.72 4.20 4.60
N SER A 103 -23.85 3.62 4.21
CA SER A 103 -23.90 2.30 3.56
C SER A 103 -23.08 2.25 2.24
N LYS A 104 -23.16 3.30 1.40
CA LYS A 104 -22.37 3.37 0.16
C LYS A 104 -20.88 3.59 0.44
N GLU A 105 -20.55 4.40 1.43
CA GLU A 105 -19.17 4.61 1.88
C GLU A 105 -18.53 3.28 2.31
N ASP A 106 -19.24 2.52 3.15
CA ASP A 106 -18.78 1.23 3.65
C ASP A 106 -18.66 0.19 2.53
N GLN A 107 -19.57 0.19 1.55
CA GLN A 107 -19.48 -0.65 0.36
C GLN A 107 -18.25 -0.31 -0.50
N LEU A 108 -17.98 0.97 -0.75
CA LEU A 108 -16.80 1.39 -1.51
C LEU A 108 -15.51 1.04 -0.79
N SER A 109 -15.47 1.21 0.54
CA SER A 109 -14.34 0.81 1.38
C SER A 109 -14.11 -0.71 1.33
N LEU A 110 -15.18 -1.51 1.36
CA LEU A 110 -15.07 -2.96 1.24
C LEU A 110 -14.60 -3.41 -0.14
N ILE A 111 -15.10 -2.77 -1.21
CA ILE A 111 -14.67 -3.02 -2.58
C ILE A 111 -13.18 -2.72 -2.73
N SER A 112 -12.70 -1.59 -2.19
CA SER A 112 -11.28 -1.26 -2.26
C SER A 112 -10.41 -2.30 -1.56
N CYS A 113 -10.82 -2.78 -0.38
CA CYS A 113 -10.11 -3.84 0.32
C CYS A 113 -10.06 -5.16 -0.47
N ARG A 114 -11.13 -5.48 -1.21
CA ARG A 114 -11.16 -6.66 -2.11
C ARG A 114 -10.25 -6.48 -3.33
N CYS A 115 -10.21 -5.28 -3.92
CA CYS A 115 -9.25 -4.99 -4.99
C CYS A 115 -7.81 -5.14 -4.49
N TRP A 116 -7.49 -4.66 -3.29
CA TRP A 116 -6.16 -4.84 -2.71
C TRP A 116 -5.81 -6.32 -2.46
N LEU A 117 -6.78 -7.13 -2.02
CA LEU A 117 -6.60 -8.58 -1.92
C LEU A 117 -6.29 -9.22 -3.29
N LEU A 118 -7.05 -8.86 -4.33
CA LEU A 118 -6.82 -9.39 -5.70
C LEU A 118 -5.44 -9.00 -6.24
N ASP A 119 -5.02 -7.75 -6.04
CA ASP A 119 -3.69 -7.28 -6.43
C ASP A 119 -2.58 -8.03 -5.69
N THR A 120 -2.77 -8.29 -4.40
CA THR A 120 -1.81 -9.05 -3.58
C THR A 120 -1.70 -10.50 -4.08
N LEU A 121 -2.81 -11.15 -4.40
CA LEU A 121 -2.82 -12.51 -4.96
C LEU A 121 -2.12 -12.57 -6.32
N LEU A 122 -2.40 -11.61 -7.21
CA LEU A 122 -1.75 -11.51 -8.51
C LEU A 122 -0.24 -11.27 -8.37
N THR A 123 0.16 -10.40 -7.46
CA THR A 123 1.56 -10.11 -7.15
C THR A 123 2.29 -11.35 -6.61
N ILE A 124 1.67 -12.11 -5.70
CA ILE A 124 2.22 -13.38 -5.21
C ILE A 124 2.43 -14.36 -6.35
N TYR A 125 1.43 -14.51 -7.24
CA TYR A 125 1.54 -15.39 -8.41
C TYR A 125 2.70 -14.99 -9.34
N GLN A 126 2.82 -13.70 -9.66
CA GLN A 126 3.90 -13.17 -10.50
C GLN A 126 5.27 -13.38 -9.85
N LEU A 127 5.41 -13.11 -8.56
CA LEU A 127 6.65 -13.29 -7.82
C LEU A 127 7.03 -14.77 -7.68
N LEU A 128 6.07 -15.68 -7.49
CA LEU A 128 6.33 -17.12 -7.49
C LEU A 128 6.94 -17.58 -8.82
N LYS A 129 6.36 -17.14 -9.94
CA LYS A 129 6.89 -17.42 -11.28
C LYS A 129 8.31 -16.85 -11.46
N LYS A 130 8.54 -15.61 -10.99
CA LYS A 130 9.83 -14.94 -11.10
C LYS A 130 10.92 -15.61 -10.25
N VAL A 131 10.65 -15.85 -8.95
CA VAL A 131 11.57 -16.49 -8.01
C VAL A 131 11.97 -17.89 -8.47
N ARG A 132 11.04 -18.66 -9.04
CA ARG A 132 11.33 -19.99 -9.61
C ARG A 132 12.34 -19.95 -10.74
N ASN A 133 12.42 -18.85 -11.48
CA ASN A 133 13.28 -18.71 -12.66
C ASN A 133 14.59 -17.98 -12.36
N THR A 134 14.58 -16.95 -11.49
CA THR A 134 15.74 -16.09 -11.25
C THR A 134 16.51 -16.43 -9.98
N HIS A 135 15.85 -17.06 -8.99
CA HIS A 135 16.37 -17.25 -7.63
C HIS A 135 16.92 -15.96 -6.97
N ASP A 136 16.47 -14.79 -7.41
CA ASP A 136 16.92 -13.51 -6.86
C ASP A 136 16.44 -13.34 -5.41
N LYS A 137 17.35 -12.95 -4.52
CA LYS A 137 17.04 -12.80 -3.09
C LYS A 137 16.04 -11.68 -2.84
N GLN A 138 16.06 -10.60 -3.62
CA GLN A 138 15.11 -9.50 -3.41
C GLN A 138 13.69 -9.93 -3.83
N ASP A 139 13.54 -10.66 -4.92
CA ASP A 139 12.26 -11.24 -5.33
C ASP A 139 11.70 -12.21 -4.27
N GLN A 140 12.55 -12.99 -3.59
CA GLN A 140 12.15 -13.84 -2.46
C GLN A 140 11.64 -13.03 -1.26
N TRP A 141 12.31 -11.93 -0.92
CA TRP A 141 11.85 -11.04 0.15
C TRP A 141 10.53 -10.37 -0.21
N ASP A 142 10.37 -9.92 -1.45
CA ASP A 142 9.13 -9.33 -1.94
C ASP A 142 7.98 -10.35 -1.90
N LEU A 143 8.25 -11.61 -2.28
CA LEU A 143 7.28 -12.69 -2.16
C LEU A 143 6.86 -12.92 -0.70
N ALA A 144 7.83 -13.05 0.20
CA ALA A 144 7.56 -13.25 1.62
C ALA A 144 6.73 -12.08 2.20
N ALA A 145 7.04 -10.83 1.86
CA ALA A 145 6.29 -9.66 2.30
C ALA A 145 4.82 -9.70 1.85
N ASN A 146 4.55 -10.10 0.60
CA ASN A 146 3.19 -10.21 0.08
C ASN A 146 2.42 -11.38 0.71
N VAL A 147 3.07 -12.54 0.91
CA VAL A 147 2.46 -13.68 1.61
C VAL A 147 2.10 -13.32 3.06
N VAL A 148 2.98 -12.63 3.77
CA VAL A 148 2.71 -12.14 5.14
C VAL A 148 1.61 -11.07 5.16
N SER A 149 1.41 -10.34 4.07
CA SER A 149 0.32 -9.37 3.94
C SER A 149 -1.03 -10.02 3.64
N LEU A 150 -1.06 -11.29 3.23
CA LEU A 150 -2.31 -11.95 2.80
C LEU A 150 -3.36 -12.04 3.93
N PRO A 151 -3.02 -12.42 5.18
CA PRO A 151 -4.00 -12.41 6.28
C PRO A 151 -4.59 -11.02 6.56
N LEU A 152 -3.79 -9.96 6.36
CA LEU A 152 -4.28 -8.58 6.48
C LEU A 152 -5.30 -8.25 5.39
N CYS A 153 -4.97 -8.58 4.14
CA CYS A 153 -5.85 -8.35 3.00
C CYS A 153 -7.17 -9.09 3.20
N LEU A 154 -7.11 -10.36 3.61
CA LEU A 154 -8.29 -11.15 3.92
C LEU A 154 -9.10 -10.54 5.06
N HIS A 155 -8.44 -10.15 6.16
CA HIS A 155 -9.08 -9.49 7.30
C HIS A 155 -9.91 -8.28 6.83
N TRP A 156 -9.33 -7.35 6.08
CA TRP A 156 -10.05 -6.15 5.63
C TRP A 156 -10.99 -6.38 4.44
N SER A 157 -10.84 -7.46 3.68
CA SER A 157 -11.75 -7.80 2.57
C SER A 157 -13.11 -8.37 3.00
N THR A 158 -13.25 -8.69 4.30
CA THR A 158 -14.47 -9.22 4.92
C THR A 158 -15.14 -8.11 5.74
N GLY A 159 -16.45 -7.94 5.60
CA GLY A 159 -17.18 -6.85 6.29
C GLY A 159 -17.12 -6.94 7.83
N SER A 160 -16.93 -8.15 8.37
CA SER A 160 -16.80 -8.41 9.81
C SER A 160 -15.35 -8.49 10.30
N GLY A 161 -14.36 -8.49 9.39
CA GLY A 161 -13.00 -8.87 9.73
C GLY A 161 -12.80 -10.38 9.94
N LEU A 162 -11.52 -10.78 9.95
CA LEU A 162 -11.08 -12.13 10.37
C LEU A 162 -10.71 -12.22 11.86
N GLY A 163 -11.06 -11.24 12.67
CA GLY A 163 -10.76 -11.25 14.12
C GLY A 163 -9.29 -11.06 14.49
N LEU A 164 -8.46 -10.51 13.60
CA LEU A 164 -7.07 -10.17 13.93
C LEU A 164 -7.02 -9.06 14.99
N SER A 165 -6.16 -9.23 16.00
CA SER A 165 -5.90 -8.19 16.99
C SER A 165 -5.11 -7.03 16.38
N LYS A 166 -5.16 -5.85 17.04
CA LYS A 166 -4.40 -4.66 16.59
C LYS A 166 -2.90 -4.95 16.50
N GLN A 167 -2.36 -5.75 17.42
CA GLN A 167 -0.96 -6.14 17.45
C GLN A 167 -0.62 -7.09 16.31
N GLN A 168 -1.48 -8.05 15.98
CA GLN A 168 -1.29 -8.92 14.82
C GLN A 168 -1.30 -8.09 13.53
N ILE A 169 -2.23 -7.15 13.42
CA ILE A 169 -2.30 -6.23 12.27
C ILE A 169 -1.01 -5.41 12.14
N GLY A 170 -0.55 -4.84 13.25
CA GLY A 170 0.70 -4.08 13.31
C GLY A 170 1.92 -4.91 12.96
N ALA A 171 2.03 -6.15 13.46
CA ALA A 171 3.18 -7.02 13.22
C ALA A 171 3.30 -7.45 11.75
N LEU A 172 2.20 -7.93 11.16
CA LEU A 172 2.16 -8.32 9.76
C LEU A 172 2.46 -7.12 8.84
N GLY A 173 1.86 -5.96 9.15
CA GLY A 173 2.08 -4.74 8.38
C GLY A 173 3.50 -4.21 8.52
N LEU A 174 4.10 -4.32 9.70
CA LEU A 174 5.48 -3.91 9.96
C LEU A 174 6.46 -4.73 9.13
N PHE A 175 6.31 -6.06 9.10
CA PHE A 175 7.18 -6.92 8.29
C PHE A 175 7.13 -6.52 6.81
N SER A 176 5.93 -6.38 6.25
CA SER A 176 5.74 -6.01 4.84
C SER A 176 6.35 -4.64 4.52
N THR A 177 6.14 -3.65 5.40
CA THR A 177 6.66 -2.29 5.20
C THR A 177 8.18 -2.22 5.35
N VAL A 178 8.79 -2.97 6.27
CA VAL A 178 10.26 -3.04 6.42
C VAL A 178 10.92 -3.56 5.15
N VAL A 179 10.38 -4.61 4.53
CA VAL A 179 10.91 -5.15 3.27
C VAL A 179 10.84 -4.10 2.16
N GLN A 180 9.70 -3.41 2.04
CA GLN A 180 9.49 -2.39 0.99
C GLN A 180 10.36 -1.13 1.21
N VAL A 181 10.53 -0.69 2.46
CA VAL A 181 11.44 0.41 2.80
C VAL A 181 12.89 0.01 2.53
N ARG A 182 13.30 -1.24 2.83
CA ARG A 182 14.65 -1.72 2.49
C ARG A 182 14.90 -1.66 0.98
N LYS A 183 13.92 -2.06 0.17
CA LYS A 183 13.99 -1.99 -1.29
C LYS A 183 14.15 -0.54 -1.77
N LEU A 184 13.37 0.38 -1.21
CA LEU A 184 13.48 1.81 -1.51
C LEU A 184 14.87 2.37 -1.16
N LEU A 185 15.39 2.06 0.03
CA LEU A 185 16.70 2.53 0.48
C LEU A 185 17.85 2.01 -0.41
N ARG A 186 17.76 0.77 -0.91
CA ARG A 186 18.73 0.22 -1.87
C ARG A 186 18.71 0.99 -3.20
N ALA A 187 17.52 1.19 -3.77
CA ALA A 187 17.37 1.96 -5.01
C ALA A 187 17.92 3.40 -4.88
N LEU A 188 17.70 4.03 -3.72
CA LEU A 188 18.27 5.35 -3.41
C LEU A 188 19.79 5.33 -3.31
N HIS A 189 20.37 4.27 -2.74
CA HIS A 189 21.82 4.13 -2.61
C HIS A 189 22.49 3.94 -3.97
N GLU A 190 21.93 3.06 -4.81
CA GLU A 190 22.43 2.79 -6.17
C GLU A 190 22.41 4.06 -7.03
N LYS A 191 21.35 4.86 -6.93
CA LYS A 191 21.25 6.13 -7.68
C LYS A 191 22.27 7.18 -7.24
N LYS A 192 22.69 7.20 -5.96
CA LYS A 192 23.72 8.14 -5.48
C LYS A 192 25.13 7.81 -5.99
N GLN A 193 25.34 6.60 -6.50
CA GLN A 193 26.62 6.15 -7.04
C GLN A 193 26.75 6.39 -8.56
N GLN A 194 25.66 6.75 -9.23
CA GLN A 194 25.62 7.16 -10.64
C GLN A 194 25.76 8.68 -10.75
#